data_AF-A0A284VID7-F1
#
_entry.id   AF-A0A284VID7-F1
#
_cell.length_a   1.000
_cell.length_b   1.000
_cell.length_c   1.000
_cell.angle_alpha   90.00
_cell.angle_beta   90.00
_cell.angle_gamma   90.00
#
_symmetry.space_group_name_H-M   'P 1'
#
loop_
_entity.id
_entity.type
_entity.pdbx_description
1 polymer ?
#
loop_
_entity_poly.entity_id
_entity_poly.type
_entity_poly.pdbx_seq_one_letter_code
_entity_poly.pdbx_strand_id
1 'polypeptide(L)'
;MIVTRHISLDNECISKMEPYIVRHNGNFSAAVRDIIDRAGKSAFPGNSCAMDAPLFRWILNEIDEVLVPDDILDEMIDPALMNSMRKLENYTNQRFGELEWDIDIVIKSDNDTLPSNILVEIKGISQKIKFAACMLSQYIVKNSLNNEPLEIKSVTSFSDCMKVELERSGKKEALDSLVTFFGGMDEVTKTIKSRPAFWKSIVNRHLLSNYSMVTVHRNYFEDLLADNIPLGEITIETLAKRPIQEIPLKEMLLLIKEVYEAARVVDRVEIENDKIIVFHNYRNKEAIEK
;
A
#
# COMPACT_ATOMS: atom_id res chain seq x y z
N MET A 1 -14.67 -6.23 -48.78
CA MET A 1 -14.01 -5.22 -49.64
C MET A 1 -12.53 -5.23 -49.30
N ILE A 2 -11.66 -5.65 -50.23
CA ILE A 2 -10.20 -5.63 -50.00
C ILE A 2 -9.72 -4.21 -50.28
N VAL A 3 -9.27 -3.50 -49.25
CA VAL A 3 -8.68 -2.17 -49.39
C VAL A 3 -7.17 -2.34 -49.55
N THR A 4 -6.64 -2.05 -50.73
CA THR A 4 -5.20 -2.02 -50.99
C THR A 4 -4.66 -0.61 -50.74
N ARG A 5 -3.52 -0.52 -50.06
CA ARG A 5 -2.78 0.74 -49.85
C ARG A 5 -1.37 0.58 -50.42
N HIS A 6 -0.90 1.59 -51.13
CA HIS A 6 0.46 1.65 -51.64
C HIS A 6 1.33 2.41 -50.63
N ILE A 7 2.47 1.84 -50.26
CA ILE A 7 3.43 2.40 -49.31
C ILE A 7 4.79 2.43 -49.99
N SER A 8 5.50 3.54 -49.88
CA SER A 8 6.89 3.66 -50.34
C SER A 8 7.81 3.52 -49.12
N LEU A 9 8.84 2.70 -49.25
CA LEU A 9 9.84 2.44 -48.21
C LEU A 9 11.22 2.70 -48.78
N ASP A 10 12.10 3.30 -47.98
CA ASP A 10 13.50 3.43 -48.35
C ASP A 10 14.29 2.13 -48.06
N ASN A 11 15.52 2.07 -48.57
CA ASN A 11 16.37 0.89 -48.42
C ASN A 11 16.76 0.60 -46.96
N GLU A 12 16.73 1.61 -46.09
CA GLU A 12 17.01 1.45 -44.66
C GLU A 12 15.82 0.78 -43.95
N CYS A 13 14.59 1.14 -44.31
CA CYS A 13 13.39 0.46 -43.85
C CYS A 13 13.36 -1.00 -44.35
N ILE A 14 13.75 -1.26 -45.59
CA ILE A 14 13.79 -2.61 -46.15
C ILE A 14 14.80 -3.49 -45.39
N SER A 15 16.00 -2.98 -45.11
CA SER A 15 17.02 -3.76 -44.38
C SER A 15 16.61 -4.10 -42.95
N LYS A 16 15.87 -3.21 -42.27
CA LYS A 16 15.28 -3.49 -40.95
C LYS A 16 14.19 -4.58 -41.00
N MET A 17 13.56 -4.79 -42.15
CA MET A 17 12.51 -5.80 -42.35
C MET A 17 13.04 -7.17 -42.77
N GLU A 18 14.29 -7.27 -43.20
CA GLU A 18 14.96 -8.50 -43.66
C GLU A 18 14.69 -9.73 -42.75
N PRO A 19 14.79 -9.64 -41.41
CA PRO A 19 14.56 -10.79 -40.53
C PRO A 19 13.14 -11.34 -40.61
N TYR A 20 12.16 -10.46 -40.82
CA TYR A 20 10.74 -10.82 -40.95
C TYR A 20 10.44 -11.39 -42.33
N ILE A 21 11.08 -10.86 -43.37
CA ILE A 21 10.94 -11.36 -44.73
C ILE A 21 11.49 -12.79 -44.83
N VAL A 22 12.66 -13.05 -44.22
CA VAL A 22 13.26 -14.40 -44.14
C VAL A 22 12.33 -15.35 -43.37
N ARG A 23 11.78 -14.92 -42.22
CA ARG A 23 10.84 -15.71 -41.42
C ARG A 23 9.59 -16.14 -42.19
N HIS A 24 9.14 -15.33 -43.13
CA HIS A 24 7.98 -15.60 -43.98
C HIS A 24 8.36 -16.08 -45.39
N ASN A 25 9.52 -16.71 -45.55
CA ASN A 25 10.01 -17.30 -46.81
C ASN A 25 9.95 -16.33 -48.01
N GLY A 26 10.34 -15.07 -47.80
CA GLY A 26 10.34 -14.04 -48.85
C GLY A 26 8.98 -13.35 -49.07
N ASN A 27 7.93 -13.74 -48.33
CA ASN A 27 6.62 -13.11 -48.48
C ASN A 27 6.55 -11.76 -47.75
N PHE A 28 6.79 -10.69 -48.52
CA PHE A 28 6.78 -9.32 -48.01
C PHE A 28 5.44 -8.91 -47.40
N SER A 29 4.31 -9.35 -47.98
CA SER A 29 2.98 -9.01 -47.48
C SER A 29 2.63 -9.72 -46.16
N ALA A 30 3.19 -10.91 -45.93
CA ALA A 30 3.06 -11.62 -44.66
C ALA A 30 4.00 -10.99 -43.61
N ALA A 31 5.22 -10.63 -44.00
CA ALA A 31 6.16 -9.93 -43.12
C ALA A 31 5.63 -8.57 -42.66
N VAL A 32 5.08 -7.75 -43.57
CA VAL A 32 4.44 -6.47 -43.24
C VAL A 32 3.23 -6.68 -42.33
N ARG A 33 2.40 -7.69 -42.58
CA ARG A 33 1.26 -8.01 -41.69
C ARG A 33 1.71 -8.44 -40.29
N ASP A 34 2.75 -9.28 -40.18
CA ASP A 34 3.32 -9.67 -38.89
C ASP A 34 3.94 -8.47 -38.15
N ILE A 35 4.61 -7.56 -38.86
CA ILE A 35 5.12 -6.31 -38.29
C ILE A 35 3.97 -5.41 -37.82
N ILE A 36 2.92 -5.24 -38.62
CA ILE A 36 1.73 -4.44 -38.24
C ILE A 36 0.97 -5.10 -37.08
N ASP A 37 0.82 -6.43 -37.07
CA ASP A 37 0.19 -7.16 -35.98
C ASP A 37 1.01 -7.07 -34.70
N ARG A 38 2.34 -7.06 -34.78
CA ARG A 38 3.22 -6.83 -33.63
C ARG A 38 3.18 -5.38 -33.16
N ALA A 39 3.26 -4.42 -34.07
CA ALA A 39 3.18 -2.99 -33.76
C ALA A 39 1.79 -2.60 -33.21
N GLY A 40 0.73 -3.20 -33.75
CA GLY A 40 -0.65 -3.07 -33.26
C GLY A 40 -0.90 -3.76 -31.93
N LYS A 41 -0.09 -4.78 -31.57
CA LYS A 41 -0.04 -5.34 -30.22
C LYS A 41 0.82 -4.51 -29.26
N SER A 42 1.79 -3.73 -29.77
CA SER A 42 2.77 -2.99 -28.96
C SER A 42 2.51 -1.48 -28.85
N ALA A 43 1.37 -0.97 -29.34
CA ALA A 43 1.01 0.44 -29.22
C ALA A 43 -0.34 0.62 -28.54
N PHE A 44 -0.55 -0.08 -27.41
CA PHE A 44 -1.76 -0.10 -26.56
C PHE A 44 -2.73 -1.28 -26.85
N PRO A 45 -2.58 -2.42 -26.14
CA PRO A 45 -3.58 -3.47 -26.18
C PRO A 45 -4.83 -3.01 -25.45
N GLY A 46 -5.80 -2.45 -26.16
CA GLY A 46 -7.23 -2.41 -25.82
C GLY A 46 -7.71 -1.70 -24.54
N ASN A 47 -6.86 -1.35 -23.57
CA ASN A 47 -7.25 -0.84 -22.24
C ASN A 47 -6.20 0.09 -21.57
N SER A 48 -5.14 0.48 -22.26
CA SER A 48 -4.10 1.36 -21.68
C SER A 48 -4.42 2.84 -21.92
N CYS A 49 -4.53 3.59 -20.82
CA CYS A 49 -4.76 5.02 -20.82
C CYS A 49 -3.42 5.75 -20.68
N ALA A 50 -3.07 6.61 -21.64
CA ALA A 50 -1.96 7.53 -21.47
C ALA A 50 -2.35 8.59 -20.44
N MET A 51 -1.63 8.65 -19.32
CA MET A 51 -1.87 9.58 -18.23
C MET A 51 -0.70 10.56 -18.12
N ASP A 52 -0.99 11.84 -17.88
CA ASP A 52 0.07 12.81 -17.62
C ASP A 52 0.80 12.51 -16.31
N ALA A 53 2.12 12.74 -16.28
CA ALA A 53 2.94 12.40 -15.12
C ALA A 53 2.52 13.11 -13.80
N PRO A 54 2.07 14.38 -13.81
CA PRO A 54 1.51 15.00 -12.61
C PRO A 54 0.26 14.30 -12.07
N LEU A 55 -0.72 13.97 -12.92
CA LEU A 55 -1.92 13.25 -12.51
C LEU A 55 -1.58 11.86 -11.97
N PHE A 56 -0.70 11.12 -12.65
CA PHE A 56 -0.27 9.80 -12.20
C PHE A 56 0.41 9.86 -10.83
N ARG A 57 1.31 10.84 -10.64
CA ARG A 57 1.95 11.10 -9.35
C ARG A 57 0.95 11.43 -8.25
N TRP A 58 -0.06 12.25 -8.55
CA TRP A 58 -1.12 12.56 -7.59
C TRP A 58 -1.87 11.29 -7.17
N ILE A 59 -2.28 10.44 -8.12
CA ILE A 59 -2.94 9.17 -7.82
C ILE A 59 -2.08 8.29 -6.91
N LEU A 60 -0.78 8.13 -7.23
CA LEU A 60 0.14 7.33 -6.41
C LEU A 60 0.28 7.86 -4.99
N ASN A 61 0.21 9.18 -4.78
CA ASN A 61 0.25 9.77 -3.46
C ASN A 61 -1.07 9.58 -2.68
N GLU A 62 -2.22 9.63 -3.37
CA GLU A 62 -3.54 9.45 -2.73
C GLU A 62 -3.81 8.00 -2.32
N ILE A 63 -3.24 7.03 -3.03
CA ILE A 63 -3.34 5.61 -2.69
C ILE A 63 -2.19 5.14 -1.79
N ASP A 64 -1.35 6.06 -1.32
CA ASP A 64 -0.26 5.70 -0.43
C ASP A 64 -0.80 5.07 0.86
N GLU A 65 -0.11 4.05 1.36
CA GLU A 65 -0.51 3.23 2.51
C GLU A 65 -1.88 2.53 2.38
N VAL A 66 -2.40 2.38 1.16
CA VAL A 66 -3.60 1.59 0.86
C VAL A 66 -3.21 0.35 0.06
N LEU A 67 -3.61 -0.82 0.56
CA LEU A 67 -3.37 -2.09 -0.13
C LEU A 67 -4.17 -2.15 -1.44
N VAL A 68 -3.60 -2.84 -2.44
CA VAL A 68 -4.26 -3.04 -3.73
C VAL A 68 -5.48 -3.96 -3.54
N PRO A 69 -6.67 -3.63 -4.04
CA PRO A 69 -7.82 -4.54 -3.98
C PRO A 69 -7.51 -5.89 -4.64
N ASP A 70 -8.03 -6.98 -4.08
CA ASP A 70 -7.72 -8.36 -4.49
C ASP A 70 -8.02 -8.61 -5.98
N ASP A 71 -9.16 -8.13 -6.46
CA ASP A 71 -9.59 -8.21 -7.85
C ASP A 71 -8.63 -7.49 -8.81
N ILE A 72 -8.16 -6.31 -8.41
CA ILE A 72 -7.18 -5.54 -9.19
C ILE A 72 -5.81 -6.22 -9.16
N LEU A 73 -5.40 -6.76 -8.00
CA LEU A 73 -4.13 -7.45 -7.87
C LEU A 73 -4.08 -8.70 -8.76
N ASP A 74 -5.15 -9.50 -8.76
CA ASP A 74 -5.27 -10.70 -9.57
C ASP A 74 -5.35 -10.37 -11.08
N GLU A 75 -5.93 -9.23 -11.46
CA GLU A 75 -5.88 -8.72 -12.84
C GLU A 75 -4.47 -8.30 -13.25
N MET A 76 -3.70 -7.69 -12.33
CA MET A 76 -2.33 -7.24 -12.60
C MET A 76 -1.34 -8.41 -12.66
N ILE A 77 -1.47 -9.36 -11.75
CA ILE A 77 -0.58 -10.51 -11.60
C ILE A 77 -1.43 -11.78 -11.43
N ASP A 78 -1.73 -12.44 -12.54
CA ASP A 78 -2.53 -13.68 -12.54
C ASP A 78 -1.82 -14.79 -11.74
N PRO A 79 -2.38 -15.21 -10.58
CA PRO A 79 -1.76 -16.23 -9.74
C PRO A 79 -1.62 -17.59 -10.44
N ALA A 80 -2.50 -17.93 -11.38
CA ALA A 80 -2.46 -19.20 -12.11
C ALA A 80 -1.30 -19.25 -13.11
N LEU A 81 -0.85 -18.10 -13.60
CA LEU A 81 0.28 -18.02 -14.52
C LEU A 81 1.63 -17.97 -13.79
N MET A 82 1.66 -17.57 -12.53
CA MET A 82 2.88 -17.36 -11.77
C MET A 82 3.22 -18.58 -10.90
N ASN A 83 4.05 -19.47 -11.45
CA ASN A 83 4.46 -20.72 -10.80
C ASN A 83 5.89 -20.70 -10.23
N SER A 84 6.64 -19.60 -10.41
CA SER A 84 7.97 -19.44 -9.84
C SER A 84 8.37 -17.97 -9.67
N MET A 85 9.31 -17.69 -8.76
CA MET A 85 9.80 -16.33 -8.47
C MET A 85 10.49 -15.70 -9.68
N ARG A 86 11.28 -16.49 -10.43
CA ARG A 86 11.88 -16.03 -11.69
C ARG A 86 10.83 -15.65 -12.72
N LYS A 87 9.72 -16.39 -12.80
CA LYS A 87 8.63 -16.05 -13.72
C LYS A 87 7.92 -14.76 -13.29
N LEU A 88 7.71 -14.58 -11.99
CA LEU A 88 7.16 -13.35 -11.41
C LEU A 88 8.06 -12.13 -11.69
N GLU A 89 9.38 -12.25 -11.50
CA GLU A 89 10.36 -11.21 -11.82
C GLU A 89 10.29 -10.82 -13.31
N ASN A 90 10.36 -11.81 -14.20
CA ASN A 90 10.33 -11.56 -15.64
C ASN A 90 9.02 -10.91 -16.08
N TYR A 91 7.89 -11.40 -15.56
CA TYR A 91 6.56 -10.88 -15.89
C TYR A 91 6.39 -9.44 -15.42
N THR A 92 6.77 -9.13 -14.18
CA THR A 92 6.61 -7.80 -13.60
C THR A 92 7.53 -6.78 -14.27
N ASN A 93 8.80 -7.14 -14.54
CA ASN A 93 9.70 -6.30 -15.33
C ASN A 93 9.21 -6.05 -16.75
N GLN A 94 8.72 -7.10 -17.45
CA GLN A 94 8.12 -6.92 -18.77
C GLN A 94 6.93 -5.96 -18.69
N ARG A 95 6.04 -6.15 -17.71
CA ARG A 95 4.83 -5.33 -17.56
C ARG A 95 5.15 -3.88 -17.25
N PHE A 96 6.09 -3.59 -16.35
CA PHE A 96 6.50 -2.22 -16.06
C PHE A 96 7.29 -1.58 -17.21
N GLY A 97 8.00 -2.38 -18.00
CA GLY A 97 8.59 -1.94 -19.26
C GLY A 97 7.55 -1.54 -20.31
N GLU A 98 6.50 -2.33 -20.49
CA GLU A 98 5.35 -2.00 -21.36
C GLU A 98 4.61 -0.74 -20.93
N LEU A 99 4.59 -0.45 -19.63
CA LEU A 99 3.95 0.74 -19.05
C LEU A 99 4.86 1.98 -19.06
N GLU A 100 6.14 1.84 -19.47
CA GLU A 100 7.14 2.91 -19.40
C GLU A 100 7.29 3.48 -17.97
N TRP A 101 7.23 2.61 -16.96
CA TRP A 101 7.32 3.03 -15.56
C TRP A 101 8.76 3.28 -15.10
N ASP A 102 9.76 2.86 -15.87
CA ASP A 102 11.19 2.94 -15.52
C ASP A 102 11.48 2.28 -14.16
N ILE A 103 10.97 1.06 -13.99
CA ILE A 103 11.17 0.23 -12.80
C ILE A 103 11.96 -1.02 -13.19
N ASP A 104 12.97 -1.35 -12.40
CA ASP A 104 13.77 -2.58 -12.50
C ASP A 104 13.63 -3.37 -11.20
N ILE A 105 13.20 -4.63 -11.30
CA ILE A 105 12.94 -5.52 -10.17
C ILE A 105 13.90 -6.70 -10.23
N VAL A 106 14.50 -7.01 -9.08
CA VAL A 106 15.30 -8.22 -8.88
C VAL A 106 14.76 -8.97 -7.68
N ILE A 107 14.38 -10.23 -7.87
CA ILE A 107 13.87 -11.11 -6.82
C ILE A 107 14.92 -12.20 -6.56
N LYS A 108 15.54 -12.14 -5.38
CA LYS A 108 16.46 -13.17 -4.89
C LYS A 108 15.70 -14.07 -3.93
N SER A 109 15.63 -15.36 -4.22
CA SER A 109 15.04 -16.35 -3.32
C SER A 109 15.95 -17.56 -3.12
N ASP A 110 15.76 -18.24 -1.99
CA ASP A 110 16.44 -19.51 -1.68
C ASP A 110 15.90 -20.69 -2.50
N ASN A 111 14.61 -20.66 -2.85
CA ASN A 111 13.96 -21.60 -3.75
C ASN A 111 13.05 -20.85 -4.74
N ASP A 112 13.01 -21.29 -6.00
CA ASP A 112 12.24 -20.61 -7.05
C ASP A 112 10.72 -20.88 -6.96
N THR A 113 10.32 -22.00 -6.38
CA THR A 113 8.91 -22.47 -6.37
C THR A 113 8.26 -22.42 -4.99
N LEU A 114 9.02 -22.71 -3.93
CA LEU A 114 8.59 -22.69 -2.54
C LEU A 114 9.63 -21.94 -1.70
N PRO A 115 9.76 -20.62 -1.90
CA PRO A 115 10.74 -19.81 -1.20
C PRO A 115 10.42 -19.72 0.30
N SER A 116 11.45 -19.77 1.13
CA SER A 116 11.36 -19.46 2.57
C SER A 116 11.96 -18.11 2.91
N ASN A 117 12.86 -17.60 2.05
CA ASN A 117 13.49 -16.30 2.18
C ASN A 117 13.49 -15.61 0.82
N ILE A 118 13.03 -14.37 0.79
CA ILE A 118 12.99 -13.54 -0.42
C ILE A 118 13.56 -12.16 -0.10
N LEU A 119 14.44 -11.69 -0.97
CA LEU A 119 14.85 -10.30 -1.04
C LEU A 119 14.42 -9.73 -2.38
N VAL A 120 13.51 -8.76 -2.35
CA VAL A 120 13.09 -8.00 -3.53
C VAL A 120 13.85 -6.68 -3.53
N GLU A 121 14.57 -6.38 -4.60
CA GLU A 121 15.18 -5.08 -4.84
C GLU A 121 14.45 -4.41 -6.01
N ILE A 122 13.97 -3.18 -5.82
CA ILE A 122 13.18 -2.43 -6.80
C ILE A 122 13.85 -1.08 -7.02
N LYS A 123 14.29 -0.80 -8.24
CA LYS A 123 14.92 0.47 -8.61
C LYS A 123 14.02 1.30 -9.51
N GLY A 124 14.06 2.61 -9.35
CA GLY A 124 13.24 3.55 -10.12
C GLY A 124 12.88 4.80 -9.32
N ILE A 125 11.85 5.52 -9.77
CA ILE A 125 11.38 6.75 -9.10
C ILE A 125 10.61 6.39 -7.82
N SER A 126 10.95 7.05 -6.70
CA SER A 126 10.47 6.77 -5.33
C SER A 126 8.96 6.43 -5.20
N GLN A 127 8.05 7.20 -5.81
CA GLN A 127 6.60 6.93 -5.72
C GLN A 127 6.18 5.67 -6.47
N LYS A 128 6.74 5.45 -7.66
CA LYS A 128 6.42 4.28 -8.48
C LYS A 128 6.95 3.00 -7.84
N ILE A 129 8.17 3.05 -7.28
CA ILE A 129 8.76 1.88 -6.61
C ILE A 129 8.04 1.53 -5.30
N LYS A 130 7.48 2.51 -4.57
CA LYS A 130 6.66 2.24 -3.37
C LYS A 130 5.39 1.47 -3.73
N PHE A 131 4.70 1.88 -4.79
CA PHE A 131 3.51 1.17 -5.28
C PHE A 131 3.87 -0.23 -5.81
N ALA A 132 4.94 -0.35 -6.60
CA ALA A 132 5.41 -1.65 -7.08
C ALA A 132 5.80 -2.59 -5.93
N ALA A 133 6.47 -2.07 -4.89
CA ALA A 133 6.79 -2.83 -3.67
C ALA A 133 5.54 -3.35 -2.99
N CYS A 134 4.55 -2.48 -2.74
CA CYS A 134 3.27 -2.85 -2.15
C CYS A 134 2.60 -3.98 -2.93
N MET A 135 2.43 -3.81 -4.25
CA MET A 135 1.79 -4.79 -5.12
C MET A 135 2.51 -6.15 -5.10
N LEU A 136 3.83 -6.16 -5.28
CA LEU A 136 4.63 -7.38 -5.31
C LEU A 136 4.62 -8.09 -3.95
N SER A 137 4.86 -7.36 -2.87
CA SER A 137 4.83 -7.93 -1.53
C SER A 137 3.46 -8.49 -1.20
N GLN A 138 2.39 -7.78 -1.56
CA GLN A 138 1.02 -8.27 -1.37
C GLN A 138 0.74 -9.55 -2.16
N TYR A 139 1.16 -9.61 -3.42
CA TYR A 139 1.05 -10.81 -4.23
C TYR A 139 1.81 -11.99 -3.62
N ILE A 140 3.08 -11.80 -3.25
CA ILE A 140 3.95 -12.84 -2.68
C ILE A 140 3.33 -13.38 -1.38
N VAL A 141 2.96 -12.49 -0.45
CA VAL A 141 2.36 -12.87 0.83
C VAL A 141 1.08 -13.68 0.59
N LYS A 142 0.14 -13.19 -0.23
CA LYS A 142 -1.13 -13.87 -0.49
C LYS A 142 -0.95 -15.23 -1.16
N ASN A 143 -0.11 -15.32 -2.17
CA ASN A 143 0.12 -16.57 -2.90
C ASN A 143 0.87 -17.62 -2.07
N SER A 144 1.60 -17.18 -1.03
CA SER A 144 2.33 -18.06 -0.11
C SER A 144 1.46 -18.71 0.99
N LEU A 145 0.26 -18.17 1.27
CA LEU A 145 -0.56 -18.52 2.45
C LEU A 145 -0.96 -20.00 2.55
N ASN A 146 -1.07 -20.71 1.42
CA ASN A 146 -1.49 -22.11 1.40
C ASN A 146 -0.33 -23.11 1.49
N ASN A 147 0.91 -22.63 1.30
CA ASN A 147 2.10 -23.46 1.31
C ASN A 147 3.01 -23.03 2.48
N GLU A 148 3.92 -22.10 2.22
CA GLU A 148 4.87 -21.57 3.18
C GLU A 148 4.61 -20.06 3.32
N PRO A 149 3.75 -19.62 4.27
CA PRO A 149 3.41 -18.22 4.41
C PRO A 149 4.66 -17.36 4.63
N LEU A 150 4.76 -16.26 3.90
CA LEU A 150 5.86 -15.30 4.00
C LEU A 150 5.38 -14.02 4.66
N GLU A 151 6.14 -13.52 5.62
CA GLU A 151 5.96 -12.24 6.30
C GLU A 151 7.01 -11.26 5.83
N ILE A 152 6.62 -9.99 5.67
CA ILE A 152 7.55 -8.90 5.42
C ILE A 152 8.28 -8.61 6.73
N LYS A 153 9.61 -8.77 6.74
CA LYS A 153 10.45 -8.48 7.90
C LYS A 153 10.97 -7.05 7.90
N SER A 154 11.29 -6.54 6.73
CA SER A 154 11.81 -5.18 6.60
C SER A 154 11.46 -4.58 5.24
N VAL A 155 11.28 -3.26 5.24
CA VAL A 155 11.21 -2.44 4.03
C VAL A 155 12.19 -1.30 4.21
N THR A 156 13.22 -1.27 3.38
CA THR A 156 14.23 -0.21 3.40
C THR A 156 14.10 0.62 2.12
N SER A 157 13.87 1.93 2.26
CA SER A 157 13.77 2.85 1.12
C SER A 157 15.01 3.74 1.03
N PHE A 158 15.60 3.80 -0.16
CA PHE A 158 16.60 4.77 -0.61
C PHE A 158 15.95 5.71 -1.65
N SER A 159 16.69 6.69 -2.18
CA SER A 159 16.13 7.69 -3.11
C SER A 159 15.58 7.10 -4.41
N ASP A 160 16.23 6.05 -4.92
CA ASP A 160 15.99 5.44 -6.22
C ASP A 160 15.88 3.91 -6.15
N CYS A 161 15.80 3.37 -4.94
CA CYS A 161 15.81 1.93 -4.68
C CYS A 161 15.01 1.61 -3.41
N MET A 162 14.22 0.54 -3.45
CA MET A 162 13.53 -0.02 -2.30
C MET A 162 13.89 -1.49 -2.18
N LYS A 163 14.12 -1.94 -0.95
CA LYS A 163 14.41 -3.34 -0.63
C LYS A 163 13.34 -3.87 0.31
N VAL A 164 12.78 -5.03 -0.02
CA VAL A 164 11.79 -5.72 0.80
C VAL A 164 12.32 -7.11 1.12
N GLU A 165 12.45 -7.41 2.40
CA GLU A 165 12.86 -8.72 2.90
C GLU A 165 11.63 -9.47 3.42
N LEU A 166 11.45 -10.69 2.94
CA LEU A 166 10.38 -11.58 3.38
C LEU A 166 10.97 -12.91 3.87
N GLU A 167 10.41 -13.42 4.95
CA GLU A 167 10.81 -14.69 5.55
C GLU A 167 9.59 -15.52 5.94
N ARG A 168 9.77 -16.85 6.01
CA ARG A 168 8.71 -17.77 6.39
C ARG A 168 8.16 -17.46 7.78
N SER A 169 6.83 -17.49 7.90
CA SER A 169 6.09 -17.18 9.12
C SER A 169 4.76 -17.94 9.20
N GLY A 170 3.92 -17.58 10.18
CA GLY A 170 2.53 -18.01 10.23
C GLY A 170 1.62 -17.13 9.36
N LYS A 171 0.42 -17.66 9.04
CA LYS A 171 -0.54 -16.95 8.16
C LYS A 171 -0.96 -15.59 8.69
N LYS A 172 -1.08 -15.47 10.02
CA LYS A 172 -1.53 -14.24 10.65
C LYS A 172 -0.44 -13.19 10.58
N GLU A 173 0.78 -13.56 10.95
CA GLU A 173 1.97 -12.71 10.92
C GLU A 173 2.23 -12.20 9.49
N ALA A 174 2.09 -13.10 8.50
CA ALA A 174 2.17 -12.76 7.09
C ALA A 174 1.18 -11.64 6.70
N LEU A 175 -0.11 -11.79 7.02
CA LEU A 175 -1.13 -10.79 6.71
C LEU A 175 -0.97 -9.49 7.51
N ASP A 176 -0.66 -9.59 8.79
CA ASP A 176 -0.45 -8.42 9.68
C ASP A 176 0.75 -7.59 9.20
N SER A 177 1.78 -8.22 8.62
CA SER A 177 2.94 -7.51 8.06
C SER A 177 2.57 -6.65 6.84
N LEU A 178 1.62 -7.07 6.00
CA LEU A 178 1.17 -6.24 4.88
C LEU A 178 0.56 -4.93 5.35
N VAL A 179 -0.30 -5.01 6.37
CA VAL A 179 -0.93 -3.83 6.97
C VAL A 179 0.12 -2.94 7.62
N THR A 180 1.07 -3.54 8.34
CA THR A 180 2.14 -2.83 9.04
C THR A 180 3.04 -2.03 8.09
N PHE A 181 3.45 -2.61 6.96
CA PHE A 181 4.41 -1.96 6.05
C PHE A 181 3.78 -1.16 4.91
N PHE A 182 2.59 -1.54 4.45
CA PHE A 182 1.98 -0.95 3.25
C PHE A 182 0.49 -0.59 3.40
N GLY A 183 -0.16 -0.94 4.51
CA GLY A 183 -1.62 -0.80 4.68
C GLY A 183 -2.06 0.10 5.83
N GLY A 184 -1.21 1.02 6.30
CA GLY A 184 -1.50 1.88 7.44
C GLY A 184 -2.82 2.67 7.34
N MET A 185 -3.25 2.98 6.12
CA MET A 185 -4.50 3.70 5.85
C MET A 185 -5.63 2.81 5.33
N ASP A 186 -5.43 1.50 5.19
CA ASP A 186 -6.40 0.59 4.57
C ASP A 186 -7.70 0.50 5.39
N GLU A 187 -7.59 0.18 6.70
CA GLU A 187 -8.75 0.10 7.59
C GLU A 187 -9.42 1.47 7.79
N VAL A 188 -8.63 2.53 7.93
CA VAL A 188 -9.12 3.90 8.10
C VAL A 188 -9.94 4.32 6.87
N THR A 189 -9.39 4.10 5.67
CA THR A 189 -10.03 4.44 4.40
C THR A 189 -11.31 3.64 4.20
N LYS A 190 -11.28 2.33 4.47
CA LYS A 190 -12.48 1.46 4.44
C LYS A 190 -13.55 1.96 5.41
N THR A 191 -13.15 2.30 6.63
CA THR A 191 -14.04 2.80 7.68
C THR A 191 -14.68 4.13 7.29
N ILE A 192 -13.91 5.08 6.76
CA ILE A 192 -14.42 6.38 6.29
C ILE A 192 -15.39 6.20 5.11
N LYS A 193 -15.01 5.39 4.12
CA LYS A 193 -15.83 5.11 2.92
C LYS A 193 -17.12 4.36 3.27
N SER A 194 -17.14 3.54 4.33
CA SER A 194 -18.33 2.78 4.74
C SER A 194 -19.45 3.67 5.32
N ARG A 195 -19.10 4.80 5.96
CA ARG A 195 -20.05 5.71 6.63
C ARG A 195 -19.70 7.19 6.39
N PRO A 196 -19.74 7.66 5.13
CA PRO A 196 -19.19 8.97 4.78
C PRO A 196 -19.94 10.13 5.44
N ALA A 197 -21.27 10.05 5.59
CA ALA A 197 -22.06 11.10 6.23
C ALA A 197 -21.69 11.29 7.71
N PHE A 198 -21.47 10.18 8.43
CA PHE A 198 -21.05 10.21 9.83
C PHE A 198 -19.67 10.86 9.96
N TRP A 199 -18.67 10.37 9.24
CA TRP A 199 -17.31 10.88 9.34
C TRP A 199 -17.17 12.33 8.88
N LYS A 200 -17.88 12.74 7.81
CA LYS A 200 -17.95 14.16 7.41
C LYS A 200 -18.51 15.04 8.53
N SER A 201 -19.56 14.59 9.22
CA SER A 201 -20.15 15.34 10.34
C SER A 201 -19.16 15.48 11.51
N ILE A 202 -18.49 14.38 11.89
CA ILE A 202 -17.49 14.40 12.97
C ILE A 202 -16.33 15.33 12.63
N VAL A 203 -15.71 15.17 11.47
CA VAL A 203 -14.57 15.99 11.03
C VAL A 203 -14.96 17.47 10.99
N ASN A 204 -16.12 17.80 10.40
CA ASN A 204 -16.58 19.19 10.34
C ASN A 204 -16.81 19.81 11.72
N ARG A 205 -17.33 19.06 12.70
CA ARG A 205 -17.51 19.55 14.07
C ARG A 205 -16.18 19.83 14.77
N HIS A 206 -15.18 18.95 14.60
CA HIS A 206 -13.84 19.19 15.13
C HIS A 206 -13.19 20.41 14.44
N LEU A 207 -13.33 20.57 13.13
CA LEU A 207 -12.82 21.75 12.41
C LEU A 207 -13.47 23.06 12.90
N LEU A 208 -14.80 23.09 13.03
CA LEU A 208 -15.55 24.27 13.49
C LEU A 208 -15.21 24.68 14.93
N SER A 209 -14.83 23.72 15.76
CA SER A 209 -14.38 23.98 17.14
C SER A 209 -12.89 24.26 17.27
N ASN A 210 -12.15 24.36 16.15
CA ASN A 210 -10.69 24.42 16.14
C ASN A 210 -10.06 23.32 17.02
N TYR A 211 -10.58 22.10 16.88
CA TYR A 211 -10.19 20.91 17.65
C TYR A 211 -10.30 21.07 19.18
N SER A 212 -11.15 21.98 19.65
CA SER A 212 -11.49 22.20 21.07
C SER A 212 -12.72 21.37 21.48
N MET A 213 -12.73 20.11 21.07
CA MET A 213 -13.75 19.13 21.43
C MET A 213 -13.07 17.87 21.95
N VAL A 214 -13.60 17.32 23.04
CA VAL A 214 -13.14 16.05 23.60
C VAL A 214 -13.98 14.91 23.04
N THR A 215 -13.33 13.84 22.61
CA THR A 215 -13.97 12.61 22.14
C THR A 215 -13.82 11.54 23.22
N VAL A 216 -14.93 11.13 23.84
CA VAL A 216 -14.92 10.13 24.92
C VAL A 216 -15.83 8.95 24.61
N HIS A 217 -15.57 7.82 25.27
CA HIS A 217 -16.45 6.66 25.24
C HIS A 217 -17.82 7.00 25.83
N ARG A 218 -18.90 6.36 25.34
CA ARG A 218 -20.27 6.64 25.81
C ARG A 218 -20.42 6.49 27.33
N ASN A 219 -19.81 5.45 27.90
CA ASN A 219 -19.86 5.21 29.35
C ASN A 219 -19.29 6.38 30.16
N TYR A 220 -18.28 7.08 29.64
CA TYR A 220 -17.74 8.26 30.30
C TYR A 220 -18.82 9.34 30.47
N PHE A 221 -19.65 9.53 29.43
CA PHE A 221 -20.77 10.46 29.48
C PHE A 221 -21.92 9.95 30.37
N GLU A 222 -22.19 8.64 30.36
CA GLU A 222 -23.21 8.04 31.23
C GLU A 222 -22.84 8.14 32.71
N ASP A 223 -21.57 7.93 33.06
CA ASP A 223 -21.05 8.11 34.43
C ASP A 223 -21.21 9.56 34.90
N LEU A 224 -20.87 10.53 34.04
CA LEU A 224 -21.08 11.95 34.32
C LEU A 224 -22.56 12.28 34.59
N LEU A 225 -23.48 11.69 33.81
CA LEU A 225 -24.92 11.89 34.00
C LEU A 225 -25.46 11.23 35.27
N ALA A 226 -24.78 10.19 35.75
CA ALA A 226 -25.12 9.46 36.96
C ALA A 226 -24.45 10.02 38.23
N ASP A 227 -23.77 11.17 38.14
CA ASP A 227 -22.93 11.76 39.19
C ASP A 227 -21.81 10.82 39.70
N ASN A 228 -21.38 9.87 38.86
CA ASN A 228 -20.24 9.01 39.12
C ASN A 228 -18.94 9.64 38.59
N ILE A 229 -17.81 9.23 39.16
CA ILE A 229 -16.48 9.60 38.63
C ILE A 229 -16.21 8.72 37.40
N PRO A 230 -16.11 9.29 36.18
CA PRO A 230 -15.91 8.50 34.98
C PRO A 230 -14.53 7.85 34.98
N LEU A 231 -14.49 6.56 34.64
CA LEU A 231 -13.24 5.82 34.49
C LEU A 231 -12.78 5.92 33.02
N GLY A 232 -11.65 6.58 32.78
CA GLY A 232 -11.01 6.67 31.45
C GLY A 232 -10.36 5.35 30.99
N GLU A 233 -10.48 4.30 31.79
CA GLU A 233 -9.77 3.03 31.65
C GLU A 233 -10.25 2.23 30.43
N ILE A 234 -11.53 2.33 30.06
CA ILE A 234 -12.13 1.48 29.00
C ILE A 234 -11.36 1.57 27.68
N THR A 235 -10.96 2.78 27.28
CA THR A 235 -10.24 2.95 26.00
C THR A 235 -8.83 2.40 26.09
N ILE A 236 -8.16 2.58 27.23
CA ILE A 236 -6.82 2.07 27.50
C ILE A 236 -6.83 0.52 27.52
N GLU A 237 -7.77 -0.09 28.24
CA GLU A 237 -7.92 -1.55 28.31
C GLU A 237 -8.26 -2.15 26.95
N THR A 238 -9.10 -1.47 26.16
CA THR A 238 -9.46 -1.90 24.81
C THR A 238 -8.24 -1.93 23.89
N LEU A 239 -7.38 -0.90 23.96
CA LEU A 239 -6.14 -0.84 23.19
C LEU A 239 -5.12 -1.88 23.66
N ALA A 240 -4.97 -2.04 24.98
CA ALA A 240 -4.03 -3.00 25.57
C ALA A 240 -4.50 -4.47 25.47
N LYS A 241 -5.78 -4.69 25.14
CA LYS A 241 -6.47 -5.99 25.11
C LYS A 241 -6.34 -6.79 26.41
N ARG A 242 -6.18 -6.09 27.53
CA ARG A 242 -6.02 -6.66 28.88
C ARG A 242 -6.48 -5.67 29.96
N PRO A 243 -6.82 -6.15 31.17
CA PRO A 243 -7.23 -5.29 32.27
C PRO A 243 -6.13 -4.30 32.66
N ILE A 244 -6.52 -3.11 33.13
CA ILE A 244 -5.58 -2.02 33.44
C ILE A 244 -4.55 -2.43 34.50
N GLN A 245 -4.92 -3.32 35.43
CA GLN A 245 -4.04 -3.82 36.50
C GLN A 245 -2.93 -4.74 35.99
N GLU A 246 -3.06 -5.29 34.78
CA GLU A 246 -2.09 -6.18 34.15
C GLU A 246 -1.12 -5.43 33.21
N ILE A 247 -1.31 -4.12 33.01
CA ILE A 247 -0.51 -3.31 32.10
C ILE A 247 0.74 -2.79 32.83
N PRO A 248 1.96 -3.12 32.36
CA PRO A 248 3.19 -2.58 32.94
C PRO A 248 3.23 -1.05 32.87
N LEU A 249 3.79 -0.38 33.90
CA LEU A 249 3.82 1.09 33.97
C LEU A 249 4.33 1.75 32.68
N LYS A 250 5.44 1.27 32.12
CA LYS A 250 6.01 1.84 30.89
C LYS A 250 5.04 1.75 29.69
N GLU A 251 4.31 0.65 29.56
CA GLU A 251 3.28 0.48 28.52
C GLU A 251 2.08 1.39 28.80
N MET A 252 1.66 1.48 30.07
CA MET A 252 0.58 2.36 30.51
C MET A 252 0.82 3.82 30.16
N LEU A 253 2.03 4.34 30.42
CA LEU A 253 2.36 5.74 30.14
C LEU A 253 2.23 6.07 28.66
N LEU A 254 2.63 5.15 27.77
CA LEU A 254 2.48 5.30 26.32
C LEU A 254 1.02 5.27 25.89
N LEU A 255 0.22 4.36 26.46
CA LEU A 255 -1.22 4.28 26.18
C LEU A 255 -1.97 5.52 26.68
N ILE A 256 -1.64 6.05 27.86
CA ILE A 256 -2.22 7.30 28.36
C ILE A 256 -1.94 8.44 27.39
N LYS A 257 -0.68 8.58 26.94
CA LYS A 257 -0.30 9.58 25.95
C LYS A 257 -1.14 9.44 24.67
N GLU A 258 -1.19 8.24 24.10
CA GLU A 258 -1.94 7.97 22.88
C GLU A 258 -3.43 8.31 23.03
N VAL A 259 -4.08 7.76 24.06
CA VAL A 259 -5.52 7.95 24.29
C VAL A 259 -5.85 9.41 24.58
N TYR A 260 -5.10 10.08 25.45
CA TYR A 260 -5.47 11.41 25.92
C TYR A 260 -5.24 12.48 24.85
N GLU A 261 -4.17 12.35 24.05
CA GLU A 261 -3.92 13.22 22.90
C GLU A 261 -4.95 12.98 21.78
N ALA A 262 -5.25 11.71 21.46
CA ALA A 262 -6.24 11.36 20.43
C ALA A 262 -7.67 11.78 20.81
N ALA A 263 -8.04 11.61 22.08
CA ALA A 263 -9.32 12.04 22.62
C ALA A 263 -9.42 13.56 22.79
N ARG A 264 -8.31 14.30 22.63
CA ARG A 264 -8.20 15.74 22.87
C ARG A 264 -8.61 16.16 24.28
N VAL A 265 -8.48 15.24 25.24
CA VAL A 265 -8.60 15.56 26.67
C VAL A 265 -7.50 16.54 27.02
N VAL A 266 -6.28 16.27 26.54
CA VAL A 266 -5.11 17.14 26.72
C VAL A 266 -4.55 17.50 25.35
N ASP A 267 -3.79 18.59 25.28
CA ASP A 267 -3.15 19.01 24.03
C ASP A 267 -1.90 18.19 23.73
N ARG A 268 -1.11 17.87 24.77
CA ARG A 268 0.12 17.11 24.64
C ARG A 268 0.50 16.45 25.98
N VAL A 269 1.14 15.30 25.89
CA VAL A 269 1.69 14.52 26.98
C VAL A 269 3.17 14.27 26.69
N GLU A 270 4.05 14.66 27.60
CA GLU A 270 5.47 14.30 27.59
C GLU A 270 5.76 13.30 28.70
N ILE A 271 6.58 12.30 28.41
CA ILE A 271 6.93 11.23 29.34
C ILE A 271 8.42 11.34 29.65
N GLU A 272 8.74 11.62 30.91
CA GLU A 272 10.11 11.71 31.42
C GLU A 272 10.32 10.64 32.49
N ASN A 273 10.96 9.53 32.11
CA ASN A 273 11.09 8.34 32.95
C ASN A 273 9.70 7.84 33.39
N ASP A 274 9.39 7.93 34.68
CA ASP A 274 8.11 7.52 35.28
C ASP A 274 7.18 8.71 35.55
N LYS A 275 7.46 9.89 34.98
CA LYS A 275 6.65 11.09 35.14
C LYS A 275 5.94 11.46 33.83
N ILE A 276 4.71 11.96 33.98
CA ILE A 276 3.95 12.55 32.90
C ILE A 276 3.89 14.06 33.10
N ILE A 277 4.18 14.81 32.03
CA ILE A 277 3.94 16.25 31.94
C ILE A 277 2.77 16.46 30.97
N VAL A 278 1.68 17.03 31.48
CA VAL A 278 0.46 17.28 30.72
C VAL A 278 0.39 18.75 30.31
N PHE A 279 0.18 18.99 29.02
CA PHE A 279 -0.11 20.31 28.47
C PHE A 279 -1.58 20.34 28.08
N HIS A 280 -2.30 21.33 28.58
CA HIS A 280 -3.72 21.53 28.29
C HIS A 280 -4.03 23.01 28.11
N ASN A 281 -5.13 23.32 27.43
CA ASN A 281 -5.66 24.66 27.25
C ASN A 281 -6.87 24.96 28.15
N TYR A 282 -7.07 24.16 29.21
CA TYR A 282 -8.15 24.35 30.18
C TYR A 282 -8.15 25.77 30.76
N ARG A 283 -9.35 26.34 30.89
CA ARG A 283 -9.56 27.70 31.40
C ARG A 283 -10.12 27.74 32.82
N ASN A 284 -10.74 26.65 33.26
CA ASN A 284 -11.32 26.53 34.60
C ASN A 284 -10.25 26.09 35.59
N LYS A 285 -9.99 26.89 36.63
CA LYS A 285 -8.95 26.58 37.64
C LYS A 285 -9.18 25.26 38.36
N GLU A 286 -10.43 24.93 38.72
CA GLU A 286 -10.76 23.67 39.39
C GLU A 286 -10.48 22.46 38.49
N ALA A 287 -10.56 22.63 37.17
CA ALA A 287 -10.22 21.58 36.20
C ALA A 287 -8.71 21.48 35.92
N ILE A 288 -7.94 22.54 36.21
CA ILE A 288 -6.47 22.54 36.10
C ILE A 288 -5.84 21.87 37.32
N GLU A 289 -6.46 22.01 38.48
CA GLU A 289 -5.99 21.44 39.75
C GLU A 289 -6.35 19.96 39.93
N LYS A 290 -7.26 19.43 39.11
CA LYS A 290 -7.68 18.02 39.07
C LYS A 290 -6.92 17.24 38.01
#